data_AF-A0A843I9R1-F1
#
_entry.id   AF-A0A843I9R1-F1
#
_cell.length_a   1.000
_cell.length_b   1.000
_cell.length_c   1.000
_cell.angle_alpha   90.00
_cell.angle_beta   90.00
_cell.angle_gamma   90.00
#
_symmetry.space_group_name_H-M   'P 1'
#
loop_
_entity.id
_entity.type
_entity.pdbx_description
1 polymer ?
#
loop_
_entity_poly.entity_id
_entity_poly.type
_entity_poly.pdbx_seq_one_letter_code
_entity_poly.pdbx_strand_id
1 'polypeptide(L)'
;MSEHKGSRFAHITKAHPCFNEKMHDKVGRAHVPVAPKCNIFCNFCTRDINNEEDRPGVTSCIMKPDDAIAHIDDVTADGPISVVGVAGPGDSLANEETFEFFEKMAEKHPDLIKC
;
A
#
# COMPACT_ATOMS: atom_id res chain seq x y z
N MET A 1 -19.26 -31.06 17.01
CA MET A 1 -18.93 -29.61 17.10
C MET A 1 -18.03 -29.30 15.92
N SER A 2 -18.59 -28.73 14.85
CA SER A 2 -17.82 -28.43 13.63
C SER A 2 -16.94 -27.22 13.91
N GLU A 3 -15.64 -27.43 14.02
CA GLU A 3 -14.67 -26.34 14.03
C GLU A 3 -14.81 -25.61 12.69
N HIS A 4 -15.39 -24.41 12.72
CA HIS A 4 -15.31 -23.47 11.62
C HIS A 4 -13.84 -23.09 11.44
N LYS A 5 -13.14 -23.85 10.60
CA LYS A 5 -11.86 -23.48 10.02
C LYS A 5 -12.11 -22.23 9.17
N GLY A 6 -12.04 -21.07 9.79
CA GLY A 6 -12.00 -19.80 9.07
C GLY A 6 -10.92 -19.88 7.99
N SER A 7 -11.16 -19.23 6.85
CA SER A 7 -10.15 -19.06 5.81
C SER A 7 -8.84 -18.57 6.46
N ARG A 8 -7.69 -19.13 6.05
CA ARG A 8 -6.33 -18.76 6.53
C ARG A 8 -6.10 -17.24 6.55
N PHE A 9 -6.81 -16.50 5.69
CA PHE A 9 -6.68 -15.06 5.51
C PHE A 9 -7.87 -14.26 6.04
N ALA A 10 -8.76 -14.86 6.84
CA ALA A 10 -9.98 -14.22 7.33
C ALA A 10 -9.70 -12.92 8.11
N HIS A 11 -8.56 -12.82 8.80
CA HIS A 11 -8.14 -11.61 9.50
C HIS A 11 -7.83 -10.46 8.53
N ILE A 12 -7.21 -10.73 7.38
CA ILE A 12 -6.95 -9.73 6.32
C ILE A 12 -8.24 -9.41 5.56
N THR A 13 -8.95 -10.42 5.06
CA THR A 13 -10.12 -10.19 4.20
C THR A 13 -11.27 -9.52 4.93
N LYS A 14 -11.35 -9.64 6.27
CA LYS A 14 -12.35 -8.94 7.07
C LYS A 14 -12.01 -7.47 7.32
N ALA A 15 -10.72 -7.12 7.48
CA ALA A 15 -10.28 -5.79 7.87
C ALA A 15 -9.86 -4.88 6.70
N HIS A 16 -9.50 -5.47 5.56
CA HIS A 16 -8.94 -4.74 4.43
C HIS A 16 -10.03 -4.06 3.58
N PRO A 17 -9.99 -2.73 3.36
CA PRO A 17 -11.02 -1.98 2.64
C PRO A 17 -11.15 -2.34 1.15
N CYS A 18 -10.10 -2.93 0.54
CA CYS A 18 -10.19 -3.45 -0.84
C CYS A 18 -10.88 -4.82 -0.96
N PHE A 19 -11.01 -5.58 0.14
CA PHE A 19 -11.60 -6.93 0.12
C PHE A 19 -12.96 -7.01 0.82
N ASN A 20 -13.28 -6.06 1.71
CA ASN A 20 -14.55 -6.01 2.42
C ASN A 20 -15.24 -4.67 2.20
N GLU A 21 -16.33 -4.69 1.43
CA GLU A 21 -17.18 -3.52 1.17
C GLU A 21 -17.63 -2.80 2.45
N LYS A 22 -17.85 -3.54 3.55
CA LYS A 22 -18.34 -2.99 4.82
C LYS A 22 -17.28 -2.18 5.57
N MET A 23 -16.03 -2.26 5.13
CA MET A 23 -14.88 -1.53 5.68
C MET A 23 -14.42 -0.40 4.76
N HIS A 24 -14.85 -0.39 3.50
CA HIS A 24 -14.36 0.54 2.47
C HIS A 24 -14.54 2.02 2.85
N ASP A 25 -15.61 2.32 3.59
CA ASP A 25 -15.99 3.65 4.07
C ASP A 25 -15.59 3.92 5.53
N LYS A 26 -14.95 2.97 6.21
CA LYS A 26 -14.65 3.04 7.67
C LYS A 26 -13.17 3.13 7.99
N VAL A 27 -12.32 2.54 7.17
CA VAL A 27 -10.88 2.53 7.37
C VAL A 27 -10.17 2.89 6.07
N GLY A 28 -9.11 3.66 6.19
CA GLY A 28 -8.27 4.07 5.07
C GLY A 28 -7.19 3.04 4.74
N ARG A 29 -6.61 3.24 3.57
CA ARG A 29 -5.36 2.61 3.12
C ARG A 29 -4.43 3.71 2.62
N ALA A 30 -3.14 3.57 2.89
CA ALA A 30 -2.12 4.46 2.35
C ALA A 30 -1.30 3.74 1.29
N HIS A 31 -1.04 4.41 0.17
CA HIS A 31 -0.07 3.95 -0.82
C HIS A 31 1.18 4.81 -0.73
N VAL A 32 2.37 4.20 -0.71
CA VAL A 32 3.64 4.93 -0.75
C VAL A 32 4.34 4.77 -2.10
N PRO A 33 4.79 5.87 -2.73
CA PRO A 33 5.37 5.84 -4.07
C PRO A 33 6.88 5.54 -4.02
N VAL A 34 7.24 4.31 -3.64
CA VAL A 34 8.65 3.85 -3.57
C VAL A 34 9.09 3.03 -4.79
N ALA A 35 8.17 2.74 -5.71
CA ALA A 35 8.39 1.82 -6.82
C ALA A 35 8.34 2.52 -8.21
N PRO A 36 9.37 3.28 -8.63
CA PRO A 36 9.35 4.00 -9.91
C PRO A 36 9.53 3.09 -11.15
N LYS A 37 10.29 1.99 -11.05
CA LYS A 37 10.62 1.11 -12.18
C LYS A 37 9.46 0.15 -12.46
N CYS A 38 9.32 -0.24 -13.73
CA CYS A 38 8.36 -1.26 -14.16
C CYS A 38 9.07 -2.16 -15.19
N ASN A 39 8.75 -3.45 -15.20
CA ASN A 39 9.35 -4.46 -16.06
C ASN A 39 8.50 -4.76 -17.32
N ILE A 40 7.34 -4.11 -17.46
CA ILE A 40 6.45 -4.19 -18.61
C ILE A 40 5.98 -2.79 -19.04
N PHE A 41 5.34 -2.71 -20.21
CA PHE A 41 4.68 -1.49 -20.67
C PHE A 41 3.29 -1.83 -21.22
N CYS A 42 2.24 -1.53 -20.44
CA CYS A 42 0.87 -1.73 -20.90
C CYS A 42 0.52 -0.68 -21.96
N ASN A 43 -0.31 -1.03 -22.95
CA ASN A 43 -0.67 -0.13 -24.04
C ASN A 43 -1.43 1.14 -23.61
N PHE A 44 -2.04 1.12 -22.41
CA PHE A 44 -2.76 2.25 -21.81
C PHE A 44 -1.93 2.95 -20.71
N CYS A 45 -0.71 2.52 -20.44
CA CYS A 45 0.07 3.02 -19.32
C CYS A 45 0.74 4.35 -19.68
N THR A 46 0.55 5.35 -18.83
CA THR A 46 1.33 6.59 -18.82
C THR A 46 1.74 6.86 -17.38
N ARG A 47 2.97 6.46 -17.03
CA ARG A 47 3.51 6.75 -15.70
C ARG A 47 3.98 8.19 -15.68
N ASP A 48 3.55 8.95 -14.69
CA ASP A 48 3.91 10.36 -14.59
C ASP A 48 4.09 10.79 -13.13
N ILE A 49 4.88 11.85 -12.93
CA ILE A 49 5.11 12.46 -11.64
C ILE A 49 4.58 13.89 -11.69
N ASN A 50 3.35 14.08 -11.23
CA ASN A 50 2.67 15.37 -11.24
C ASN A 50 1.64 15.46 -10.10
N ASN A 51 1.12 16.67 -9.87
CA ASN A 51 0.12 16.96 -8.83
C ASN A 51 -1.27 17.26 -9.41
N GLU A 52 -1.45 17.07 -10.72
CA GLU A 52 -2.61 17.58 -11.45
C GLU A 52 -3.58 16.47 -11.82
N GLU A 53 -3.09 15.25 -12.04
CA GLU A 53 -3.88 14.13 -12.50
C GLU A 53 -4.23 13.14 -11.37
N ASP A 54 -5.50 12.76 -11.31
CA ASP A 54 -5.98 11.68 -10.43
C ASP A 54 -6.32 10.45 -11.28
N ARG A 55 -5.31 9.62 -11.56
CA ARG A 55 -5.44 8.37 -12.31
C ARG A 55 -4.34 7.37 -11.92
N PRO A 56 -4.49 6.06 -12.23
CA PRO A 56 -3.48 5.06 -11.92
C PRO A 56 -2.11 5.37 -12.55
N GLY A 57 -1.04 5.09 -11.80
CA GLY A 57 0.34 5.29 -12.26
C GLY A 57 0.85 6.73 -12.16
N VAL A 58 0.12 7.63 -11.49
CA VAL A 58 0.55 9.00 -11.19
C VAL A 58 0.87 9.13 -9.71
N THR A 59 1.94 9.85 -9.39
CA THR A 59 2.32 10.23 -8.02
C THR A 59 2.86 11.65 -8.00
N SER A 60 2.76 12.34 -6.87
CA SER A 60 3.34 13.69 -6.69
C SER A 60 4.86 13.68 -6.58
N CYS A 61 5.42 12.61 -6.02
CA CYS A 61 6.85 12.42 -5.84
C CYS A 61 7.21 10.93 -5.72
N ILE A 62 8.51 10.63 -5.72
CA ILE A 62 9.06 9.33 -5.35
C ILE A 62 9.67 9.46 -3.97
N MET A 63 9.30 8.56 -3.06
CA MET A 63 9.82 8.53 -1.69
C MET A 63 10.95 7.51 -1.56
N LYS A 64 11.92 7.80 -0.68
CA LYS A 64 12.82 6.76 -0.18
C LYS A 64 12.10 5.91 0.88
N PRO A 65 12.53 4.66 1.13
CA PRO A 65 11.93 3.81 2.15
C PRO A 65 11.81 4.48 3.53
N ASP A 66 12.85 5.20 3.98
CA ASP A 66 12.82 5.91 5.27
C ASP A 66 11.82 7.06 5.30
N ASP A 67 11.74 7.84 4.22
CA ASP A 67 10.78 8.94 4.10
C ASP A 67 9.33 8.39 4.06
N ALA A 68 9.13 7.26 3.39
CA ALA A 68 7.85 6.57 3.35
C ALA A 68 7.42 6.08 4.74
N ILE A 69 8.36 5.58 5.56
CA ILE A 69 8.06 5.19 6.95
C ILE A 69 7.63 6.41 7.78
N ALA A 70 8.35 7.53 7.68
CA ALA A 70 7.97 8.76 8.36
C ALA A 70 6.58 9.26 7.91
N HIS A 71 6.30 9.19 6.62
CA HIS A 71 4.99 9.55 6.08
C HIS A 71 3.85 8.69 6.63
N ILE A 72 4.08 7.40 6.85
CA ILE A 72 3.08 6.51 7.45
C ILE A 72 2.84 6.85 8.93
N ASP A 73 3.85 7.26 9.69
CA ASP A 73 3.65 7.74 11.06
C ASP A 73 2.67 8.92 11.07
N ASP A 74 2.87 9.89 10.19
CA ASP A 74 2.02 11.09 10.11
C ASP A 74 0.59 10.73 9.70
N VAL A 75 0.44 9.94 8.62
CA VAL A 75 -0.88 9.59 8.07
C VAL A 75 -1.69 8.69 9.02
N THR A 76 -1.04 7.85 9.81
CA THR A 76 -1.72 7.01 10.82
C THR A 76 -2.11 7.79 12.07
N ALA A 77 -1.46 8.93 12.35
CA ALA A 77 -1.88 9.84 13.42
C ALA A 77 -3.13 10.63 13.05
N ASP A 78 -3.33 10.95 11.76
CA ASP A 78 -4.43 11.77 11.28
C ASP A 78 -5.75 11.01 11.12
N GLY A 79 -5.73 9.67 11.03
CA GLY A 79 -6.95 8.90 10.86
C GLY A 79 -6.76 7.38 10.89
N PRO A 80 -7.88 6.62 10.85
CA PRO A 80 -7.84 5.17 10.95
C PRO A 80 -7.35 4.54 9.64
N ILE A 81 -6.07 4.18 9.61
CA ILE A 81 -5.45 3.41 8.51
C ILE A 81 -5.28 1.97 8.95
N SER A 82 -5.78 1.02 8.16
CA SER A 82 -5.60 -0.41 8.44
C SER A 82 -4.60 -1.10 7.51
N VAL A 83 -4.29 -0.45 6.39
CA VAL A 83 -3.46 -1.02 5.32
C VAL A 83 -2.47 0.00 4.81
N VAL A 84 -1.24 -0.45 4.59
CA VAL A 84 -0.23 0.29 3.84
C VAL A 84 0.30 -0.59 2.72
N GLY A 85 0.38 -0.04 1.52
CA GLY A 85 0.89 -0.79 0.38
C GLY A 85 1.73 0.00 -0.61
N VAL A 86 2.41 -0.73 -1.48
CA VAL A 86 3.21 -0.17 -2.58
C VAL A 86 2.53 -0.50 -3.89
N ALA A 87 1.89 0.50 -4.49
CA ALA A 87 1.05 0.33 -5.69
C ALA A 87 1.65 0.94 -6.97
N GLY A 88 2.82 1.59 -6.90
CA GLY A 88 3.47 2.17 -8.07
C GLY A 88 4.33 3.39 -7.74
N PRO A 89 4.60 4.27 -8.73
CA PRO A 89 3.95 4.36 -10.05
C PRO A 89 4.32 3.28 -11.06
N GLY A 90 5.38 2.50 -10.81
CA GLY A 90 5.80 1.34 -11.60
C GLY A 90 5.23 0.01 -11.07
N ASP A 91 6.02 -1.06 -11.18
CA ASP A 91 5.69 -2.37 -10.63
C ASP A 91 6.39 -2.55 -9.27
N SER A 92 5.65 -2.84 -8.21
CA SER A 92 6.18 -2.93 -6.85
C SER A 92 7.30 -3.97 -6.71
N LEU A 93 7.23 -5.10 -7.43
CA LEU A 93 8.22 -6.17 -7.35
C LEU A 93 9.46 -5.90 -8.21
N ALA A 94 9.42 -4.90 -9.09
CA ALA A 94 10.55 -4.49 -9.92
C ALA A 94 11.50 -3.48 -9.22
N ASN A 95 11.29 -3.19 -7.94
CA ASN A 95 12.03 -2.19 -7.17
C ASN A 95 12.50 -2.79 -5.83
N GLU A 96 13.80 -2.67 -5.53
CA GLU A 96 14.39 -3.19 -4.28
C GLU A 96 13.88 -2.40 -3.06
N GLU A 97 13.61 -1.11 -3.29
CA GLU A 97 13.09 -0.16 -2.32
C GLU A 97 11.75 -0.60 -1.71
N THR A 98 10.92 -1.33 -2.47
CA THR A 98 9.68 -1.93 -1.98
C THR A 98 9.93 -2.93 -0.86
N PHE A 99 10.92 -3.80 -1.04
CA PHE A 99 11.24 -4.85 -0.06
C PHE A 99 11.87 -4.23 1.18
N GLU A 100 12.82 -3.30 1.00
CA GLU A 100 13.43 -2.54 2.09
C GLU A 100 12.36 -1.80 2.92
N PHE A 101 11.39 -1.17 2.26
CA PHE A 101 10.28 -0.51 2.93
C PHE A 101 9.45 -1.48 3.78
N PHE A 102 9.09 -2.64 3.24
CA PHE A 102 8.28 -3.60 3.99
C PHE A 102 9.01 -4.29 5.14
N GLU A 103 10.33 -4.49 5.02
CA GLU A 103 11.17 -4.95 6.14
C GLU A 103 11.10 -3.96 7.31
N LYS A 104 11.36 -2.67 7.02
CA LYS A 104 11.26 -1.59 8.03
C LYS A 104 9.85 -1.45 8.61
N MET A 105 8.83 -1.55 7.75
CA MET A 105 7.43 -1.46 8.17
C MET A 105 7.04 -2.62 9.08
N ALA A 106 7.54 -3.84 8.82
CA ALA A 106 7.30 -4.99 9.69
C ALA A 106 7.87 -4.80 11.10
N GLU A 107 9.00 -4.09 11.23
CA GLU A 107 9.60 -3.76 12.53
C GLU A 107 8.83 -2.64 13.25
N LYS A 108 8.46 -1.57 12.53
CA LYS A 108 7.90 -0.35 13.15
C LYS A 108 6.38 -0.37 13.33
N HIS A 109 5.66 -0.96 12.38
CA HIS A 109 4.19 -1.03 12.38
C HIS A 109 3.70 -2.48 12.18
N PRO A 110 3.97 -3.38 13.13
CA PRO A 110 3.56 -4.79 13.02
C PRO A 110 2.04 -4.97 12.91
N ASP A 111 1.26 -4.02 13.45
CA ASP A 111 -0.20 -4.07 13.48
C ASP A 111 -0.87 -3.68 12.15
N LEU A 112 -0.15 -2.98 11.26
CA LEU A 112 -0.67 -2.59 9.95
C LEU A 112 -0.56 -3.74 8.95
N ILE A 113 -1.60 -3.90 8.13
CA ILE A 113 -1.58 -4.86 7.03
C ILE A 113 -0.66 -4.32 5.93
N LYS A 114 0.35 -5.10 5.57
CA LYS A 114 1.29 -4.86 4.48
C LYS A 114 0.69 -5.42 3.19
N CYS A 115 0.48 -4.57 2.18
CA CYS A 115 -0.16 -4.92 0.90
C CYS A 115 0.75 -4.69 -0.30
#